data_AF-A0A960AMW7-F1
#
_entry.id   AF-A0A960AMW7-F1
#
_cell.length_a   1.000
_cell.length_b   1.000
_cell.length_c   1.000
_cell.angle_alpha   90.00
_cell.angle_beta   90.00
_cell.angle_gamma   90.00
#
_symmetry.space_group_name_H-M   'P 1'
#
loop_
_entity.id
_entity.type
_entity.pdbx_description
1 polymer ?
#
loop_
_entity_poly.entity_id
_entity_poly.type
_entity_poly.pdbx_seq_one_letter_code
_entity_poly.pdbx_strand_id
1 'polypeptide(L)'
;VSALVTATLIAVFIYWGWDTAVAVNEETENPEKTPGRAAIISTVLLLVTYATVSVATVAFAGTSDTGLGLANPDNADDVFGALGPTVFGDSAVGKGLEILLILSVLSSAAASTQTTILPTARTSLAMGAFKALPSSFANIHPRFLTPTVSTIWMGIVSIAFYAGMTLVSENVLGDTIAAVGLMIAFYYGLTGFAAVWFYRHSLFDSLRDFLMKGLWPFLGGVMLLTAFVIASYQYAQPDYGSTTLWGIGGVFVLGIGSLLLGVVLMMIWNAMAPAFFRGETLPKRSASDLILEIPAEEGTSLRLPDSGLPDLIIAPDLSNLPEGAVALDLETGAEIDSPEDLEELREEQEELAADREAADPAEDEDPEAPPRD
;
A
#
# COMPACT_ATOMS: atom_id res chain seq x y z
N VAL A 1 18.02 16.58 -15.14
CA VAL A 1 17.60 16.02 -13.83
C VAL A 1 16.13 16.29 -13.54
N SER A 2 15.62 17.53 -13.73
CA SER A 2 14.21 17.86 -13.44
C SER A 2 13.19 16.99 -14.20
N ALA A 3 13.27 16.91 -15.54
CA ALA A 3 12.29 16.15 -16.34
C ALA A 3 12.28 14.65 -16.02
N LEU A 4 13.44 14.05 -15.74
CA LEU A 4 13.54 12.63 -15.38
C LEU A 4 12.85 12.35 -14.04
N VAL A 5 13.02 13.26 -13.07
CA VAL A 5 12.39 13.14 -11.74
C VAL A 5 10.89 13.33 -11.85
N THR A 6 10.42 14.38 -12.53
CA THR A 6 8.98 14.58 -12.80
C THR A 6 8.36 13.38 -13.50
N ALA A 7 9.01 12.86 -14.55
CA ALA A 7 8.54 11.67 -15.26
C ALA A 7 8.55 10.41 -14.37
N THR A 8 9.54 10.27 -13.49
CA THR A 8 9.61 9.15 -12.54
C THR A 8 8.49 9.22 -11.52
N LEU A 9 8.12 10.41 -11.02
CA LEU A 9 7.03 10.56 -10.05
C LEU A 9 5.67 10.31 -10.69
N ILE A 10 5.47 10.78 -11.93
CA ILE A 10 4.28 10.43 -12.71
C ILE A 10 4.26 8.92 -12.96
N ALA A 11 5.41 8.30 -13.27
CA ALA A 11 5.51 6.85 -13.41
C ALA A 11 5.12 6.14 -12.10
N VAL A 12 5.64 6.58 -10.95
CA VAL A 12 5.27 6.02 -9.64
C VAL A 12 3.76 6.12 -9.39
N PHE A 13 3.13 7.25 -9.76
CA PHE A 13 1.69 7.40 -9.65
C PHE A 13 0.91 6.44 -10.55
N ILE A 14 1.26 6.29 -11.83
CA ILE A 14 0.50 5.41 -12.74
C ILE A 14 0.71 3.91 -12.45
N TYR A 15 1.83 3.54 -11.81
CA TYR A 15 2.09 2.16 -11.37
C TYR A 15 1.61 1.86 -9.95
N TRP A 16 1.03 2.85 -9.28
CA TRP A 16 0.47 2.67 -7.95
C TRP A 16 -0.75 1.75 -7.96
N GLY A 17 -0.92 0.97 -6.90
CA GLY A 17 -2.10 0.12 -6.68
C GLY A 17 -1.87 -1.39 -6.88
N TRP A 18 -0.66 -1.84 -7.21
CA TRP A 18 -0.32 -3.28 -7.27
C TRP A 18 -0.46 -3.97 -5.90
N ASP A 19 -0.29 -3.24 -4.81
CA ASP A 19 -0.42 -3.68 -3.41
C ASP A 19 -1.87 -4.00 -3.02
N THR A 20 -2.86 -3.48 -3.74
CA THR A 20 -4.27 -3.81 -3.52
C THR A 20 -4.57 -5.29 -3.73
N ALA A 21 -3.84 -5.96 -4.63
CA ALA A 21 -3.96 -7.40 -4.85
C ALA A 21 -3.52 -8.21 -3.62
N VAL A 22 -2.69 -7.64 -2.75
CA VAL A 22 -2.20 -8.27 -1.51
C VAL A 22 -3.13 -7.98 -0.32
N ALA A 23 -4.04 -7.01 -0.44
CA ALA A 23 -5.02 -6.70 0.61
C ALA A 23 -6.22 -7.66 0.63
N VAL A 24 -6.32 -8.56 -0.35
CA VAL A 24 -7.40 -9.56 -0.52
C VAL A 24 -6.90 -10.99 -0.29
N ASN A 25 -5.77 -11.18 0.39
CA ASN A 25 -5.18 -12.51 0.63
C ASN A 25 -6.19 -13.49 1.23
N GLU A 26 -6.94 -13.06 2.24
CA GLU A 26 -7.96 -13.84 2.96
C GLU A 26 -9.12 -14.34 2.09
N GLU A 27 -9.34 -13.71 0.94
CA GLU A 27 -10.43 -14.02 0.00
C GLU A 27 -9.91 -14.68 -1.29
N THR A 28 -8.59 -14.93 -1.35
CA THR A 28 -7.92 -15.42 -2.56
C THR A 28 -7.65 -16.92 -2.46
N GLU A 29 -7.97 -17.66 -3.51
CA GLU A 29 -7.59 -19.08 -3.64
C GLU A 29 -6.05 -19.22 -3.62
N ASN A 30 -5.52 -20.06 -2.73
CA ASN A 30 -4.08 -20.21 -2.46
C ASN A 30 -3.40 -18.90 -1.97
N PRO A 31 -3.70 -18.43 -0.74
CA PRO A 31 -3.26 -17.15 -0.21
C PRO A 31 -1.73 -16.99 -0.14
N GLU A 32 -0.98 -18.09 -0.03
CA GLU A 32 0.50 -18.07 0.01
C GLU A 32 1.16 -17.64 -1.31
N LYS A 33 0.49 -17.84 -2.46
CA LYS A 33 1.13 -17.74 -3.79
C LYS A 33 0.40 -16.80 -4.73
N THR A 34 -0.92 -16.85 -4.74
CA THR A 34 -1.74 -16.14 -5.73
C THR A 34 -1.62 -14.61 -5.62
N PRO A 35 -1.70 -13.99 -4.42
CA PRO A 35 -1.61 -12.54 -4.30
C PRO A 35 -0.25 -11.97 -4.74
N GLY A 36 0.85 -12.62 -4.32
CA GLY A 36 2.19 -12.22 -4.72
C GLY A 36 2.42 -12.36 -6.24
N ARG A 37 1.90 -13.43 -6.85
CA ARG A 37 1.92 -13.60 -8.32
C ARG A 37 1.05 -12.55 -9.02
N ALA A 38 -0.13 -12.27 -8.50
CA ALA A 38 -1.05 -11.29 -9.06
C ALA A 38 -0.42 -9.90 -9.08
N ALA A 39 0.23 -9.48 -7.99
CA ALA A 39 0.97 -8.21 -7.91
C ALA A 39 2.05 -8.07 -9.00
N ILE A 40 2.84 -9.13 -9.25
CA ILE A 40 3.90 -9.11 -10.26
C ILE A 40 3.31 -9.13 -11.68
N ILE A 41 2.36 -10.05 -11.94
CA ILE A 41 1.76 -10.24 -13.26
C ILE A 41 0.99 -8.97 -13.68
N SER A 42 0.21 -8.38 -12.77
CA SER A 42 -0.53 -7.15 -13.04
C SER A 42 0.42 -6.00 -13.39
N THR A 43 1.52 -5.84 -12.64
CA THR A 43 2.53 -4.81 -12.91
C THR A 43 3.18 -4.99 -14.28
N VAL A 44 3.52 -6.22 -14.67
CA VAL A 44 4.09 -6.51 -15.99
C VAL A 44 3.07 -6.24 -17.11
N LEU A 45 1.81 -6.63 -16.93
CA LEU A 45 0.74 -6.36 -17.88
C LEU A 45 0.50 -4.85 -18.05
N LEU A 46 0.50 -4.10 -16.94
CA LEU A 46 0.41 -2.64 -16.97
C LEU A 46 1.58 -2.03 -17.72
N LEU A 47 2.81 -2.49 -17.47
CA LEU A 47 4.01 -2.02 -18.17
C LEU A 47 3.90 -2.22 -19.68
N VAL A 48 3.53 -3.43 -20.12
CA VAL A 48 3.37 -3.73 -21.55
C VAL A 48 2.27 -2.86 -22.16
N THR A 49 1.14 -2.72 -21.46
CA THR A 49 -0.01 -1.94 -21.96
C THR A 49 0.34 -0.45 -22.07
N TYR A 50 0.91 0.14 -21.02
CA TYR A 50 1.31 1.54 -20.99
C TYR A 50 2.40 1.83 -22.02
N ALA A 51 3.41 0.98 -22.15
CA ALA A 51 4.45 1.14 -23.16
C ALA A 51 3.86 1.06 -24.57
N THR A 52 2.98 0.09 -24.83
CA THR A 52 2.34 -0.09 -26.14
C THR A 52 1.50 1.13 -26.52
N VAL A 53 0.62 1.57 -25.62
CA VAL A 53 -0.24 2.74 -25.86
C VAL A 53 0.62 4.00 -26.01
N SER A 54 1.59 4.23 -25.12
CA SER A 54 2.46 5.42 -25.20
C SER A 54 3.23 5.48 -26.52
N VAL A 55 3.83 4.37 -26.95
CA VAL A 55 4.58 4.31 -28.22
C VAL A 55 3.63 4.50 -29.41
N ALA A 56 2.46 3.86 -29.40
CA ALA A 56 1.47 4.00 -30.46
C ALA A 56 0.98 5.45 -30.58
N THR A 57 0.65 6.10 -29.46
CA THR A 57 0.18 7.48 -29.42
C THR A 57 1.27 8.44 -29.87
N VAL A 58 2.52 8.30 -29.39
CA VAL A 58 3.64 9.13 -29.83
C VAL A 58 3.94 8.94 -31.32
N ALA A 59 3.87 7.70 -31.83
CA ALA A 59 4.10 7.41 -33.24
C ALA A 59 3.00 7.98 -34.15
N PHE A 60 1.75 8.03 -33.68
CA PHE A 60 0.62 8.54 -34.44
C PHE A 60 0.50 10.07 -34.39
N ALA A 61 0.55 10.63 -33.19
CA ALA A 61 0.27 12.04 -32.91
C ALA A 61 1.53 12.93 -32.94
N GLY A 62 2.70 12.36 -32.67
CA GLY A 62 3.95 13.09 -32.48
C GLY A 62 3.99 13.92 -31.18
N THR A 63 5.11 14.59 -30.94
CA THR A 63 5.36 15.40 -29.73
C THR A 63 5.33 16.90 -29.98
N SER A 64 4.68 17.35 -31.06
CA SER A 64 4.55 18.78 -31.36
C SER A 64 3.66 19.49 -30.32
N ASP A 65 3.89 20.78 -30.16
CA ASP A 65 3.06 21.77 -29.48
C ASP A 65 1.87 22.26 -30.32
N THR A 66 1.70 21.77 -31.55
CA THR A 66 0.63 22.19 -32.46
C THR A 66 -0.12 21.00 -33.06
N GLY A 67 -1.34 21.25 -33.54
CA GLY A 67 -2.17 20.23 -34.21
C GLY A 67 -2.53 19.08 -33.27
N LEU A 68 -2.30 17.85 -33.71
CA LEU A 68 -2.54 16.63 -32.91
C LEU A 68 -1.40 16.32 -31.91
N GLY A 69 -0.32 17.10 -31.92
CA GLY A 69 0.85 16.80 -31.11
C GLY A 69 0.54 16.72 -29.61
N LEU A 70 1.20 15.79 -28.92
CA LEU A 70 0.95 15.51 -27.50
C LEU A 70 1.43 16.61 -26.55
N ALA A 71 2.26 17.54 -27.03
CA ALA A 71 2.66 18.71 -26.26
C ALA A 71 1.73 19.91 -26.49
N ASN A 72 0.70 19.78 -27.33
CA ASN A 72 -0.28 20.83 -27.54
C ASN A 72 -1.15 20.99 -26.27
N PRO A 73 -1.18 22.18 -25.65
CA PRO A 73 -1.99 22.44 -24.47
C PRO A 73 -3.47 22.11 -24.64
N ASP A 74 -4.01 22.27 -25.85
CA ASP A 74 -5.43 21.98 -26.14
C ASP A 74 -5.76 20.48 -26.08
N ASN A 75 -4.75 19.62 -26.25
CA ASN A 75 -4.92 18.16 -26.27
C ASN A 75 -4.37 17.49 -24.99
N ALA A 76 -3.57 18.19 -24.19
CA ALA A 76 -2.83 17.61 -23.07
C ALA A 76 -3.75 17.05 -21.98
N ASP A 77 -4.92 17.68 -21.77
CA ASP A 77 -5.89 17.26 -20.76
C ASP A 77 -6.79 16.11 -21.23
N ASP A 78 -7.02 15.96 -22.55
CA ASP A 78 -7.80 14.87 -23.14
C ASP A 78 -7.21 14.41 -24.49
N VAL A 79 -6.14 13.63 -24.40
CA VAL A 79 -5.43 13.09 -25.57
C VAL A 79 -6.34 12.21 -26.42
N PHE A 80 -7.23 11.43 -25.80
CA PHE A 80 -8.09 10.50 -26.52
C PHE A 80 -9.23 11.21 -27.24
N GLY A 81 -9.79 12.28 -26.66
CA GLY A 81 -10.75 13.15 -27.33
C GLY A 81 -10.17 13.85 -28.55
N ALA A 82 -8.92 14.31 -28.48
CA ALA A 82 -8.23 14.95 -29.61
C ALA A 82 -7.92 13.97 -30.75
N LEU A 83 -7.50 12.74 -30.43
CA LEU A 83 -7.11 11.76 -31.42
C LEU A 83 -8.29 10.97 -32.00
N GLY A 84 -9.34 10.74 -31.22
CA GLY A 84 -10.50 9.92 -31.58
C GLY A 84 -11.08 10.21 -32.97
N PRO A 85 -11.42 11.47 -33.32
CA PRO A 85 -11.95 11.82 -34.63
C PRO A 85 -11.01 11.46 -35.78
N THR A 86 -9.70 11.63 -35.58
CA THR A 86 -8.69 11.35 -36.61
C THR A 86 -8.37 9.87 -36.75
N VAL A 87 -8.47 9.10 -35.67
CA VAL A 87 -8.21 7.65 -35.64
C VAL A 87 -9.40 6.88 -36.22
N PHE A 88 -10.62 7.22 -35.81
CA PHE A 88 -11.83 6.48 -36.21
C PHE A 88 -12.50 7.04 -37.48
N GLY A 89 -12.22 8.29 -37.82
CA GLY A 89 -12.73 8.98 -39.00
C GLY A 89 -14.21 9.39 -38.91
N ASP A 90 -14.65 10.23 -39.84
CA ASP A 90 -15.99 10.84 -39.84
C ASP A 90 -17.16 9.91 -40.22
N SER A 91 -16.87 8.63 -40.49
CA SER A 91 -17.88 7.65 -40.85
C SER A 91 -18.87 7.40 -39.70
N ALA A 92 -20.08 6.94 -40.00
CA ALA A 92 -21.05 6.59 -38.96
C ALA A 92 -20.52 5.52 -38.00
N VAL A 93 -19.70 4.59 -38.50
CA VAL A 93 -18.99 3.59 -37.69
C VAL A 93 -17.92 4.24 -36.82
N GLY A 94 -17.17 5.19 -37.38
CA GLY A 94 -16.11 5.91 -36.68
C GLY A 94 -16.63 6.71 -35.48
N LYS A 95 -17.71 7.46 -35.68
CA LYS A 95 -18.43 8.16 -34.59
C LYS A 95 -18.96 7.19 -33.53
N GLY A 96 -19.42 6.01 -33.93
CA GLY A 96 -19.82 4.95 -33.00
C GLY A 96 -18.64 4.47 -32.14
N LEU A 97 -17.46 4.26 -32.73
CA LEU A 97 -16.25 3.86 -32.02
C LEU A 97 -15.72 4.97 -31.09
N GLU A 98 -15.83 6.23 -31.50
CA GLU A 98 -15.48 7.38 -30.65
C GLU A 98 -16.35 7.45 -29.39
N ILE A 99 -17.67 7.25 -29.54
CA ILE A 99 -18.58 7.15 -28.38
C ILE A 99 -18.18 6.00 -27.47
N LEU A 100 -17.84 4.83 -28.04
CA LEU A 100 -17.38 3.69 -27.25
C LEU A 100 -16.06 3.97 -26.53
N LEU A 101 -15.13 4.70 -27.14
CA LEU A 101 -13.88 5.14 -26.51
C LEU A 101 -14.19 6.03 -25.29
N ILE A 102 -15.03 7.06 -25.46
CA ILE A 102 -15.44 7.95 -24.37
C ILE A 102 -16.11 7.17 -23.24
N LEU A 103 -17.06 6.29 -23.57
CA LEU A 103 -17.74 5.44 -22.58
C LEU A 103 -16.76 4.51 -21.86
N SER A 104 -15.75 3.99 -22.55
CA SER A 104 -14.72 3.13 -21.96
C SER A 104 -13.84 3.92 -20.98
N VAL A 105 -13.41 5.12 -21.34
CA VAL A 105 -12.62 6.01 -20.48
C VAL A 105 -13.42 6.41 -19.23
N LEU A 106 -14.67 6.83 -19.40
CA LEU A 106 -15.55 7.20 -18.28
C LEU A 106 -15.82 6.01 -17.35
N SER A 107 -16.07 4.82 -17.91
CA SER A 107 -16.29 3.61 -17.13
C SER A 107 -15.02 3.19 -16.37
N SER A 108 -13.84 3.34 -16.99
CA SER A 108 -12.56 3.07 -16.36
C SER A 108 -12.29 4.02 -15.19
N ALA A 109 -12.53 5.32 -15.35
CA ALA A 109 -12.39 6.31 -14.28
C ALA A 109 -13.34 6.01 -13.09
N ALA A 110 -14.59 5.65 -13.38
CA ALA A 110 -15.56 5.26 -12.36
C ALA A 110 -15.13 3.98 -11.62
N ALA A 111 -14.65 2.97 -12.35
CA ALA A 111 -14.15 1.72 -11.76
C ALA A 111 -12.93 1.96 -10.86
N SER A 112 -11.97 2.77 -11.31
CA SER A 112 -10.77 3.14 -10.52
C SER A 112 -11.14 3.85 -9.21
N THR A 113 -12.14 4.73 -9.25
CA THR A 113 -12.64 5.40 -8.04
C THR A 113 -13.24 4.39 -7.06
N GLN A 114 -14.02 3.42 -7.56
CA GLN A 114 -14.62 2.37 -6.74
C GLN A 114 -13.57 1.45 -6.11
N THR A 115 -12.53 1.06 -6.87
CA THR A 115 -11.47 0.18 -6.37
C THR A 115 -10.67 0.79 -5.23
N THR A 116 -10.64 2.11 -5.09
CA THR A 116 -9.91 2.81 -4.01
C THR A 116 -10.64 2.72 -2.66
N ILE A 117 -11.96 2.50 -2.69
CA ILE A 117 -12.80 2.41 -1.48
C ILE A 117 -12.44 1.17 -0.66
N LEU A 118 -12.29 0.02 -1.33
CA LEU A 118 -12.06 -1.27 -0.68
C LEU A 118 -10.78 -1.31 0.18
N PRO A 119 -9.57 -1.01 -0.35
CA PRO A 119 -8.35 -1.03 0.44
C PRO A 119 -8.40 -0.01 1.56
N THR A 120 -8.90 1.20 1.30
CA THR A 120 -9.05 2.23 2.34
C THR A 120 -9.89 1.74 3.51
N ALA A 121 -11.04 1.15 3.22
CA ALA A 121 -11.96 0.68 4.24
C ALA A 121 -11.42 -0.52 5.03
N ARG A 122 -10.64 -1.41 4.37
CA ARG A 122 -9.95 -2.53 5.02
C ARG A 122 -8.78 -2.07 5.89
N THR A 123 -7.96 -1.14 5.40
CA THR A 123 -6.86 -0.57 6.17
C THR A 123 -7.38 0.12 7.42
N SER A 124 -8.44 0.93 7.32
CA SER A 124 -9.02 1.59 8.49
C SER A 124 -9.73 0.63 9.44
N LEU A 125 -10.36 -0.44 8.91
CA LEU A 125 -10.92 -1.53 9.72
C LEU A 125 -9.83 -2.23 10.53
N ALA A 126 -8.71 -2.63 9.89
CA ALA A 126 -7.58 -3.26 10.55
C ALA A 126 -6.94 -2.34 11.60
N MET A 127 -6.75 -1.06 11.29
CA MET A 127 -6.28 -0.07 12.25
C MET A 127 -7.24 0.09 13.44
N GLY A 128 -8.56 0.04 13.21
CA GLY A 128 -9.56 0.06 14.28
C GLY A 128 -9.49 -1.20 15.16
N ALA A 129 -9.32 -2.37 14.56
CA ALA A 129 -9.20 -3.65 15.27
C ALA A 129 -7.97 -3.67 16.19
N PHE A 130 -6.82 -3.17 15.71
CA PHE A 130 -5.60 -3.04 16.52
C PHE A 130 -5.56 -1.79 17.41
N LYS A 131 -6.67 -1.06 17.56
CA LYS A 131 -6.78 0.17 18.38
C LYS A 131 -5.84 1.32 17.95
N ALA A 132 -5.33 1.28 16.72
CA ALA A 132 -4.59 2.37 16.07
C ALA A 132 -5.52 3.49 15.55
N LEU A 133 -6.82 3.22 15.47
CA LEU A 133 -7.92 4.17 15.26
C LEU A 133 -9.02 3.92 16.29
N PRO A 134 -10.02 4.83 16.43
CA PRO A 134 -11.16 4.59 17.30
C PRO A 134 -11.82 3.24 17.00
N SER A 135 -12.23 2.51 18.03
CA SER A 135 -12.86 1.18 17.89
C SER A 135 -14.12 1.18 17.02
N SER A 136 -14.74 2.35 16.81
CA SER A 136 -15.85 2.51 15.88
C SER A 136 -15.48 2.17 14.43
N PHE A 137 -14.22 2.32 14.02
CA PHE A 137 -13.73 1.91 12.70
C PHE A 137 -13.66 0.40 12.52
N ALA A 138 -13.63 -0.38 13.61
CA ALA A 138 -13.69 -1.84 13.60
C ALA A 138 -15.12 -2.39 13.37
N ASN A 139 -16.15 -1.54 13.38
CA ASN A 139 -17.54 -1.98 13.25
C ASN A 139 -17.92 -2.34 11.81
N ILE A 140 -18.46 -3.55 11.64
CA ILE A 140 -18.95 -4.08 10.36
C ILE A 140 -20.48 -4.09 10.35
N HIS A 141 -21.11 -3.69 9.23
CA HIS A 141 -22.57 -3.70 9.11
C HIS A 141 -23.13 -5.13 9.13
N PRO A 142 -24.10 -5.47 10.00
CA PRO A 142 -24.57 -6.85 10.19
C PRO A 142 -25.24 -7.46 8.96
N ARG A 143 -25.85 -6.63 8.10
CA ARG A 143 -26.53 -7.08 6.87
C ARG A 143 -25.67 -7.04 5.59
N PHE A 144 -24.77 -6.06 5.49
CA PHE A 144 -24.04 -5.77 4.25
C PHE A 144 -22.57 -6.17 4.35
N LEU A 145 -22.09 -6.52 5.55
CA LEU A 145 -20.72 -6.95 5.83
C LEU A 145 -19.67 -5.92 5.37
N THR A 146 -20.01 -4.63 5.44
CA THR A 146 -19.13 -3.52 5.07
C THR A 146 -18.79 -2.65 6.28
N PRO A 147 -17.55 -2.13 6.36
CA PRO A 147 -17.12 -1.20 7.41
C PRO A 147 -17.77 0.18 7.20
N THR A 148 -18.97 0.36 7.75
CA THR A 148 -19.82 1.53 7.44
C THR A 148 -19.20 2.85 7.89
N VAL A 149 -18.59 2.86 9.08
CA VAL A 149 -17.94 4.05 9.65
C VAL A 149 -16.78 4.51 8.76
N SER A 150 -15.94 3.57 8.32
CA SER A 150 -14.83 3.83 7.39
C SER A 150 -15.31 4.43 6.07
N THR A 151 -16.35 3.85 5.47
CA THR A 151 -16.89 4.33 4.17
C THR A 151 -17.47 5.74 4.28
N ILE A 152 -18.21 6.05 5.35
CA ILE A 152 -18.78 7.38 5.57
C ILE A 152 -17.68 8.42 5.78
N TRP A 153 -16.70 8.14 6.64
CA TRP A 153 -15.60 9.08 6.90
C TRP A 153 -14.74 9.30 5.67
N MET A 154 -14.45 8.26 4.90
CA MET A 154 -13.76 8.38 3.62
C MET A 154 -14.53 9.33 2.68
N GLY A 155 -15.85 9.17 2.54
CA GLY A 155 -16.67 10.07 1.71
C GLY A 155 -16.63 11.53 2.20
N ILE A 156 -16.78 11.75 3.51
CA ILE A 156 -16.74 13.09 4.11
C ILE A 156 -15.37 13.75 3.88
N VAL A 157 -14.28 13.03 4.16
CA VAL A 157 -12.91 13.54 4.00
C VAL A 157 -12.62 13.81 2.52
N SER A 158 -13.02 12.92 1.61
CA SER A 158 -12.85 13.13 0.16
C SER A 158 -13.61 14.36 -0.34
N ILE A 159 -14.86 14.57 0.11
CA ILE A 159 -15.64 15.77 -0.26
C ILE A 159 -14.98 17.03 0.30
N ALA A 160 -14.59 17.02 1.57
CA ALA A 160 -13.94 18.16 2.21
C ALA A 160 -12.60 18.50 1.52
N PHE A 161 -11.81 17.48 1.19
CA PHE A 161 -10.54 17.63 0.47
C PHE A 161 -10.77 18.19 -0.94
N TYR A 162 -11.71 17.62 -1.71
CA TYR A 162 -12.03 18.09 -3.06
C TYR A 162 -12.54 19.53 -3.06
N ALA A 163 -13.47 19.87 -2.16
CA ALA A 163 -13.99 21.22 -2.03
C ALA A 163 -12.90 22.21 -1.61
N GLY A 164 -12.06 21.85 -0.63
CA GLY A 164 -10.93 22.67 -0.19
C GLY A 164 -9.92 22.92 -1.31
N MET A 165 -9.57 21.86 -2.06
CA MET A 165 -8.66 21.97 -3.19
C MET A 165 -9.20 22.83 -4.32
N THR A 166 -10.49 22.71 -4.65
CA THR A 166 -11.13 23.51 -5.70
C THR A 166 -11.13 25.01 -5.40
N LEU A 167 -11.07 25.38 -4.11
CA LEU A 167 -10.99 26.79 -3.70
C LEU A 167 -9.57 27.36 -3.76
N VAL A 168 -8.55 26.49 -3.77
CA VAL A 168 -7.13 26.88 -3.58
C VAL A 168 -6.30 26.70 -4.84
N SER A 169 -6.57 25.66 -5.63
CA SER A 169 -5.74 25.28 -6.78
C SER A 169 -6.42 25.59 -8.12
N GLU A 170 -5.67 26.25 -9.00
CA GLU A 170 -6.09 26.52 -10.38
C GLU A 170 -6.08 25.25 -11.26
N ASN A 171 -5.22 24.27 -10.93
CA ASN A 171 -5.18 22.94 -11.54
C ASN A 171 -5.15 21.85 -10.46
N VAL A 172 -6.32 21.58 -9.89
CA VAL A 172 -6.49 20.60 -8.80
C VAL A 172 -5.96 19.22 -9.22
N LEU A 173 -6.19 18.80 -10.47
CA LEU A 173 -5.83 17.47 -10.94
C LEU A 173 -4.32 17.29 -10.99
N GLY A 174 -3.59 18.21 -11.62
CA GLY A 174 -2.13 18.15 -11.71
C GLY A 174 -1.46 18.22 -10.35
N ASP A 175 -1.90 19.16 -9.50
CA ASP A 175 -1.33 19.34 -8.17
C ASP A 175 -1.58 18.11 -7.27
N THR A 176 -2.77 17.49 -7.34
CA THR A 176 -3.08 16.30 -6.55
C THR A 176 -2.34 15.05 -7.04
N ILE A 177 -2.21 14.84 -8.36
CA ILE A 177 -1.43 13.73 -8.93
C ILE A 177 0.03 13.82 -8.45
N ALA A 178 0.63 15.00 -8.55
CA ALA A 178 2.01 15.20 -8.14
C ALA A 178 2.20 15.02 -6.63
N ALA A 179 1.27 15.53 -5.80
CA ALA A 179 1.30 15.36 -4.36
C ALA A 179 1.12 13.88 -3.93
N VAL A 180 0.21 13.15 -4.56
CA VAL A 180 0.02 11.71 -4.31
C VAL A 180 1.27 10.93 -4.72
N GLY A 181 1.88 11.23 -5.88
CA GLY A 181 3.15 10.63 -6.29
C GLY A 181 4.27 10.84 -5.27
N LEU A 182 4.33 12.01 -4.64
CA LEU A 182 5.27 12.30 -3.54
C LEU A 182 5.00 11.41 -2.32
N MET A 183 3.73 11.28 -1.90
CA MET A 183 3.34 10.41 -0.79
C MET A 183 3.69 8.95 -1.08
N ILE A 184 3.44 8.48 -2.31
CA ILE A 184 3.77 7.12 -2.74
C ILE A 184 5.26 6.86 -2.65
N ALA A 185 6.08 7.77 -3.19
CA ALA A 185 7.53 7.66 -3.11
C ALA A 185 8.02 7.60 -1.66
N PHE A 186 7.39 8.35 -0.75
CA PHE A 186 7.72 8.31 0.67
C PHE A 186 7.38 6.96 1.31
N TYR A 187 6.13 6.50 1.20
CA TYR A 187 5.71 5.31 1.94
C TYR A 187 6.28 4.02 1.32
N TYR A 188 6.35 3.89 0.00
CA TYR A 188 7.03 2.75 -0.64
C TYR A 188 8.55 2.80 -0.43
N GLY A 189 9.14 4.00 -0.37
CA GLY A 189 10.54 4.16 0.01
C GLY A 189 10.80 3.60 1.40
N LEU A 190 9.97 4.02 2.37
CA LEU A 190 10.03 3.58 3.75
C LEU A 190 9.79 2.07 3.91
N THR A 191 8.84 1.48 3.18
CA THR A 191 8.59 0.03 3.24
C THR A 191 9.77 -0.78 2.72
N GLY A 192 10.49 -0.29 1.71
CA GLY A 192 11.73 -0.91 1.23
C GLY A 192 12.79 -1.00 2.33
N PHE A 193 13.02 0.08 3.07
CA PHE A 193 13.94 0.08 4.22
C PHE A 193 13.42 -0.77 5.39
N ALA A 194 12.12 -0.70 5.66
CA ALA A 194 11.49 -1.49 6.73
C ALA A 194 11.61 -3.00 6.46
N ALA A 195 11.46 -3.44 5.21
CA ALA A 195 11.64 -4.84 4.83
C ALA A 195 13.08 -5.33 5.10
N VAL A 196 14.09 -4.54 4.69
CA VAL A 196 15.50 -4.87 4.93
C VAL A 196 15.80 -4.91 6.43
N TRP A 197 15.28 -3.94 7.17
CA TRP A 197 15.44 -3.89 8.62
C TRP A 197 14.77 -5.08 9.32
N PHE A 198 13.56 -5.44 8.89
CA PHE A 198 12.79 -6.53 9.45
C PHE A 198 13.47 -7.89 9.23
N TYR A 199 13.94 -8.15 8.00
CA TYR A 199 14.60 -9.42 7.65
C TYR A 199 16.10 -9.45 7.96
N ARG A 200 16.68 -8.43 8.60
CA ARG A 200 18.14 -8.27 8.78
C ARG A 200 18.87 -9.50 9.35
N HIS A 201 18.19 -10.27 10.21
CA HIS A 201 18.76 -11.46 10.85
C HIS A 201 18.69 -12.71 9.96
N SER A 202 17.85 -12.74 8.91
CA SER A 202 17.71 -13.85 7.95
C SER A 202 18.21 -13.49 6.55
N LEU A 203 18.88 -12.34 6.38
CA LEU A 203 19.33 -11.88 5.06
C LEU A 203 20.41 -12.78 4.45
N PHE A 204 21.24 -13.42 5.28
CA PHE A 204 22.39 -14.18 4.84
C PHE A 204 22.17 -15.70 4.85
N ASP A 205 20.96 -16.16 5.17
CA ASP A 205 20.60 -17.59 5.20
C ASP A 205 20.66 -18.22 3.81
N SER A 206 20.31 -17.46 2.76
CA SER A 206 20.44 -17.89 1.37
C SER A 206 20.65 -16.74 0.40
N LEU A 207 21.24 -17.02 -0.77
CA LEU A 207 21.38 -16.03 -1.83
C LEU A 207 20.02 -15.47 -2.28
N ARG A 208 18.97 -16.30 -2.25
CA ARG A 208 17.61 -15.88 -2.59
C ARG A 208 17.07 -14.90 -1.55
N ASP A 209 17.31 -15.17 -0.27
CA ASP A 209 16.90 -14.29 0.82
C ASP A 209 17.64 -12.96 0.76
N PHE A 210 18.95 -12.98 0.55
CA PHE A 210 19.73 -11.77 0.35
C PHE A 210 19.18 -10.90 -0.79
N LEU A 211 18.87 -11.52 -1.94
CA LEU A 211 18.34 -10.78 -3.10
C LEU A 211 16.91 -10.26 -2.86
N MET A 212 16.00 -11.13 -2.42
CA MET A 212 14.56 -10.83 -2.34
C MET A 212 14.17 -10.03 -1.09
N LYS A 213 14.83 -10.27 0.06
CA LYS A 213 14.54 -9.58 1.33
C LYS A 213 15.49 -8.39 1.56
N GLY A 214 16.69 -8.41 0.97
CA GLY A 214 17.72 -7.38 1.15
C GLY A 214 17.88 -6.46 -0.06
N LEU A 215 18.56 -6.94 -1.10
CA LEU A 215 19.04 -6.10 -2.20
C LEU A 215 17.91 -5.41 -2.97
N TRP A 216 16.89 -6.13 -3.41
CA TRP A 216 15.80 -5.54 -4.20
C TRP A 216 14.97 -4.52 -3.41
N PRO A 217 14.50 -4.82 -2.18
CA PRO A 217 13.82 -3.83 -1.36
C PRO A 217 14.69 -2.62 -1.02
N PHE A 218 15.98 -2.82 -0.74
CA PHE A 218 16.91 -1.73 -0.46
C PHE A 218 17.08 -0.80 -1.66
N LEU A 219 17.35 -1.35 -2.84
CA LEU A 219 17.53 -0.56 -4.07
C LEU A 219 16.26 0.21 -4.43
N GLY A 220 15.08 -0.43 -4.31
CA GLY A 220 13.78 0.22 -4.50
C GLY A 220 13.56 1.35 -3.49
N GLY A 221 13.85 1.09 -2.20
CA GLY A 221 13.75 2.07 -1.13
C GLY A 221 14.63 3.29 -1.36
N VAL A 222 15.90 3.09 -1.71
CA VAL A 222 16.85 4.16 -2.03
C VAL A 222 16.41 4.96 -3.26
N MET A 223 15.97 4.29 -4.32
CA MET A 223 15.49 4.96 -5.53
C MET A 223 14.28 5.86 -5.23
N LEU A 224 13.28 5.33 -4.52
CA LEU A 224 12.06 6.07 -4.19
C LEU A 224 12.30 7.19 -3.18
N LEU A 225 13.15 6.97 -2.18
CA LEU A 225 13.52 8.03 -1.24
C LEU A 225 14.31 9.14 -1.94
N THR A 226 15.21 8.78 -2.86
CA THR A 226 15.94 9.77 -3.68
C THR A 226 14.95 10.57 -4.54
N ALA A 227 13.99 9.89 -5.19
CA ALA A 227 12.94 10.56 -5.93
C ALA A 227 12.11 11.49 -5.03
N PHE A 228 11.73 11.06 -3.82
CA PHE A 228 11.01 11.86 -2.84
C PHE A 228 11.77 13.12 -2.43
N VAL A 229 13.08 13.03 -2.15
CA VAL A 229 13.89 14.19 -1.76
C VAL A 229 14.00 15.19 -2.91
N ILE A 230 14.27 14.71 -4.12
CA ILE A 230 14.40 15.61 -5.28
C ILE A 230 13.05 16.21 -5.64
N ALA A 231 11.97 15.43 -5.61
CA ALA A 231 10.60 15.89 -5.80
C ALA A 231 10.22 16.98 -4.80
N SER A 232 10.51 16.74 -3.52
CA SER A 232 10.26 17.71 -2.45
C SER A 232 10.94 19.04 -2.73
N TYR A 233 12.21 19.02 -3.15
CA TYR A 233 12.93 20.25 -3.51
C TYR A 233 12.32 20.97 -4.71
N GLN A 234 11.92 20.23 -5.75
CA GLN A 234 11.32 20.79 -6.96
C GLN A 234 9.92 21.37 -6.68
N TYR A 235 9.09 20.62 -5.97
CA TYR A 235 7.71 21.00 -5.66
C TYR A 235 7.64 22.17 -4.67
N ALA A 236 8.70 22.40 -3.90
CA ALA A 236 8.79 23.56 -3.01
C ALA A 236 9.01 24.87 -3.77
N GLN A 237 9.52 24.81 -5.01
CA GLN A 237 9.77 26.01 -5.81
C GLN A 237 8.43 26.69 -6.18
N PRO A 238 8.33 28.03 -6.10
CA PRO A 238 7.10 28.75 -6.39
C PRO A 238 6.63 28.62 -7.85
N ASP A 239 7.53 28.35 -8.78
CA ASP A 239 7.29 28.28 -10.22
C ASP A 239 6.98 26.87 -10.74
N TYR A 240 6.97 25.84 -9.87
CA TYR A 240 6.77 24.46 -10.29
C TYR A 240 5.31 24.12 -10.63
N GLY A 241 4.36 24.62 -9.84
CA GLY A 241 2.93 24.30 -9.97
C GLY A 241 2.09 25.51 -10.40
N SER A 242 0.82 25.26 -10.70
CA SER A 242 -0.16 26.34 -10.92
C SER A 242 -0.53 27.09 -9.65
N THR A 243 -0.26 26.47 -8.50
CA THR A 243 -0.67 26.97 -7.18
C THR A 243 0.55 27.32 -6.35
N THR A 244 0.52 28.50 -5.72
CA THR A 244 1.54 28.90 -4.75
C THR A 244 0.89 29.34 -3.45
N LEU A 245 1.43 28.87 -2.34
CA LEU A 245 0.92 29.16 -0.99
C LEU A 245 2.09 29.68 -0.15
N TRP A 246 1.98 30.92 0.33
CA TRP A 246 3.02 31.56 1.16
C TRP A 246 4.42 31.57 0.54
N GLY A 247 4.51 31.63 -0.80
CA GLY A 247 5.79 31.60 -1.51
C GLY A 247 6.43 30.20 -1.60
N ILE A 248 5.67 29.14 -1.32
CA ILE A 248 6.06 27.74 -1.51
C ILE A 248 5.12 27.13 -2.56
N GLY A 249 5.65 26.25 -3.41
CA GLY A 249 4.83 25.55 -4.40
C GLY A 249 3.72 24.72 -3.74
N GLY A 250 2.50 24.82 -4.28
CA GLY A 250 1.30 24.21 -3.71
C GLY A 250 1.40 22.69 -3.59
N VAL A 251 2.04 22.04 -4.57
CA VAL A 251 2.27 20.58 -4.55
C VAL A 251 3.06 20.14 -3.32
N PHE A 252 4.09 20.90 -2.92
CA PHE A 252 4.86 20.59 -1.72
C PHE A 252 4.05 20.79 -0.46
N VAL A 253 3.30 21.90 -0.37
CA VAL A 253 2.44 22.17 0.79
C VAL A 253 1.40 21.07 0.95
N LEU A 254 0.83 20.58 -0.15
CA LEU A 254 -0.13 19.48 -0.12
C LEU A 254 0.51 18.14 0.23
N GLY A 255 1.58 17.77 -0.46
CA GLY A 255 2.27 16.50 -0.25
C GLY A 255 2.93 16.39 1.13
N ILE A 256 3.81 17.34 1.48
CA ILE A 256 4.47 17.34 2.79
C ILE A 256 3.51 17.74 3.91
N GLY A 257 2.60 18.69 3.67
CA GLY A 257 1.63 19.09 4.68
C GLY A 257 0.66 17.97 5.06
N SER A 258 0.23 17.14 4.11
CA SER A 258 -0.58 15.96 4.43
C SER A 258 0.19 14.88 5.20
N LEU A 259 1.47 14.64 4.87
CA LEU A 259 2.34 13.75 5.65
C LEU A 259 2.52 14.25 7.08
N LEU A 260 2.82 15.55 7.26
CA LEU A 260 2.96 16.18 8.57
C LEU A 260 1.65 16.14 9.36
N LEU A 261 0.51 16.39 8.71
CA LEU A 261 -0.81 16.24 9.32
C LEU A 261 -1.02 14.80 9.82
N GLY A 262 -0.64 13.79 9.02
CA GLY A 262 -0.66 12.40 9.43
C GLY A 262 0.18 12.13 10.69
N VAL A 263 1.39 12.68 10.76
CA VAL A 263 2.26 12.55 11.96
C VAL A 263 1.64 13.24 13.18
N VAL A 264 1.05 14.43 13.01
CA VAL A 264 0.35 15.14 14.10
C VAL A 264 -0.84 14.32 14.60
N LEU A 265 -1.66 13.78 13.69
CA LEU A 265 -2.78 12.91 14.06
C LEU A 265 -2.30 11.63 14.77
N MET A 266 -1.21 11.03 14.30
CA MET A 266 -0.57 9.88 14.94
C MET A 266 -0.10 10.22 16.37
N MET A 267 0.54 11.37 16.58
CA MET A 267 0.99 11.80 17.92
C MET A 267 -0.18 12.08 18.86
N ILE A 268 -1.23 12.76 18.37
CA ILE A 268 -2.45 13.03 19.14
C ILE A 268 -3.10 11.69 19.54
N TRP A 269 -3.22 10.76 18.59
CA TRP A 269 -3.82 9.45 18.87
C TRP A 269 -2.96 8.64 19.84
N ASN A 270 -1.64 8.66 19.71
CA ASN A 270 -0.73 8.02 20.65
C ASN A 270 -0.90 8.55 22.08
N ALA A 271 -1.12 9.87 22.25
CA ALA A 271 -1.38 10.47 23.55
C ALA A 271 -2.75 10.05 24.14
N MET A 272 -3.74 9.77 23.30
CA MET A 272 -5.10 9.39 23.73
C MET A 272 -5.24 7.88 23.96
N ALA A 273 -4.61 7.06 23.12
CA ALA A 273 -4.72 5.60 23.09
C ALA A 273 -3.35 4.98 22.73
N PRO A 274 -2.43 4.86 23.70
CA PRO A 274 -1.05 4.44 23.46
C PRO A 274 -0.90 2.93 23.19
N ALA A 275 -1.94 2.13 23.39
CA ALA A 275 -1.86 0.66 23.39
C ALA A 275 -1.25 0.08 22.10
N PHE A 276 -1.63 0.63 20.94
CA PHE A 276 -1.04 0.22 19.66
C PHE A 276 0.45 0.57 19.55
N PHE A 277 0.83 1.80 19.91
CA PHE A 277 2.21 2.28 19.76
C PHE A 277 3.16 1.68 20.80
N ARG A 278 2.64 1.21 21.94
CA ARG A 278 3.39 0.41 22.92
C ARG A 278 3.57 -1.04 22.49
N GLY A 279 2.87 -1.50 21.44
CA GLY A 279 2.91 -2.88 20.97
C GLY A 279 2.03 -3.84 21.78
N GLU A 280 1.10 -3.32 22.57
CA GLU A 280 0.19 -4.14 23.40
C GLU A 280 -0.89 -4.83 22.56
N THR A 281 -1.33 -4.19 21.46
CA THR A 281 -2.40 -4.71 20.60
C THR A 281 -1.90 -5.39 19.34
N LEU A 282 -0.71 -5.00 18.86
CA LEU A 282 0.00 -5.66 17.76
C LEU A 282 1.41 -5.99 18.23
N PRO A 283 1.68 -7.24 18.67
CA PRO A 283 3.02 -7.63 19.09
C PRO A 283 4.00 -7.48 17.92
N LYS A 284 5.24 -7.07 18.23
CA LYS A 284 6.31 -6.98 17.24
C LYS A 284 6.67 -8.39 16.77
N ARG A 285 6.10 -8.82 15.64
CA ARG A 285 6.38 -10.13 15.05
C ARG A 285 7.87 -10.22 14.66
N SER A 286 8.52 -11.34 14.99
CA SER A 286 9.79 -11.74 14.36
C SER A 286 9.51 -12.27 12.95
N ALA A 287 10.53 -12.31 12.07
CA ALA A 287 10.41 -12.78 10.69
C ALA A 287 9.97 -14.26 10.55
N SER A 288 9.82 -14.97 11.66
CA SER A 288 9.52 -16.39 11.76
C SER A 288 8.18 -16.76 12.41
N ASP A 289 7.36 -15.82 12.90
CA ASP A 289 6.30 -16.21 13.86
C ASP A 289 4.87 -16.12 13.31
N LEU A 290 4.29 -17.33 13.17
CA LEU A 290 2.90 -17.77 13.38
C LEU A 290 1.78 -17.23 12.46
N ILE A 291 1.31 -18.16 11.61
CA ILE A 291 0.07 -18.17 10.82
C ILE A 291 -0.80 -19.25 11.49
N LEU A 292 -2.05 -18.93 11.81
CA LEU A 292 -2.97 -19.90 12.41
C LEU A 292 -3.31 -20.98 11.35
N GLU A 293 -3.73 -22.16 11.77
CA GLU A 293 -4.35 -23.12 10.85
C GLU A 293 -5.62 -23.56 11.55
N ILE A 294 -6.74 -22.92 11.23
CA ILE A 294 -8.03 -23.32 11.82
C ILE A 294 -8.49 -24.58 11.07
N PRO A 295 -8.71 -25.72 11.76
CA PRO A 295 -9.32 -26.90 11.14
C PRO A 295 -10.66 -26.48 10.54
N ALA A 296 -10.86 -26.73 9.25
CA ALA A 296 -12.08 -26.37 8.55
C ALA A 296 -13.31 -26.94 9.26
N GLU A 297 -14.10 -26.09 9.94
CA GLU A 297 -15.44 -26.49 10.34
C GLU A 297 -16.31 -26.62 9.08
N GLU A 298 -16.65 -27.87 8.75
CA GLU A 298 -17.69 -28.23 7.79
C GLU A 298 -19.08 -27.79 8.30
N GLY A 299 -19.35 -26.48 8.31
CA GLY A 299 -20.62 -26.01 8.85
C GLY A 299 -20.91 -24.53 8.67
N THR A 300 -21.89 -24.23 7.81
CA THR A 300 -22.70 -22.98 7.86
C THR A 300 -22.04 -21.65 7.49
N SER A 301 -21.21 -21.64 6.45
CA SER A 301 -21.02 -20.41 5.67
C SER A 301 -21.04 -20.73 4.18
N LEU A 302 -21.75 -19.90 3.39
CA LEU A 302 -21.73 -20.02 1.94
C LEU A 302 -20.31 -19.62 1.48
N ARG A 303 -19.43 -20.60 1.30
CA ARG A 303 -18.02 -20.43 0.95
C ARG A 303 -17.68 -21.24 -0.29
N LEU A 304 -16.59 -20.86 -0.96
CA LEU A 304 -15.99 -21.71 -1.97
C LEU A 304 -15.35 -22.91 -1.24
N PRO A 305 -15.44 -24.14 -1.77
CA PRO A 305 -15.00 -25.36 -1.08
C PRO A 305 -13.56 -25.32 -0.54
N ASP A 306 -12.72 -24.46 -1.11
CA ASP A 306 -11.28 -24.37 -0.82
C ASP A 306 -10.86 -23.01 -0.22
N SER A 307 -11.80 -22.12 0.14
CA SER A 307 -11.46 -20.93 0.91
C SER A 307 -11.30 -21.35 2.38
N GLY A 308 -10.08 -21.75 2.76
CA GLY A 308 -9.70 -21.91 4.16
C GLY A 308 -10.12 -20.67 4.97
N LEU A 309 -10.43 -20.84 6.25
CA LEU A 309 -10.68 -19.71 7.13
C LEU A 309 -9.47 -18.77 7.05
N PRO A 310 -9.65 -17.44 6.91
CA PRO A 310 -8.57 -16.56 7.26
C PRO A 310 -8.25 -16.80 8.73
N ASP A 311 -6.97 -16.87 9.04
CA ASP A 311 -6.48 -16.80 10.40
C ASP A 311 -7.04 -15.56 11.05
N LEU A 312 -8.11 -15.75 11.82
CA LEU A 312 -8.65 -14.68 12.60
C LEU A 312 -7.60 -14.39 13.67
N ILE A 313 -6.91 -13.27 13.51
CA ILE A 313 -5.97 -12.80 14.52
C ILE A 313 -6.79 -12.53 15.78
N ILE A 314 -6.70 -13.41 16.77
CA ILE A 314 -7.33 -13.21 18.07
C ILE A 314 -6.53 -12.12 18.80
N ALA A 315 -7.23 -11.09 19.25
CA ALA A 315 -6.66 -10.00 20.03
C ALA A 315 -6.10 -10.58 21.35
N PRO A 316 -5.00 -10.05 21.90
CA PRO A 316 -4.40 -10.56 23.14
C PRO A 316 -5.34 -10.54 24.34
N ASP A 317 -6.38 -9.69 24.31
CA ASP A 317 -7.43 -9.59 25.33
C ASP A 317 -8.62 -10.52 25.05
N LEU A 318 -8.51 -11.43 24.07
CA LEU A 318 -9.56 -12.32 23.59
C LEU A 318 -10.85 -11.58 23.16
N SER A 319 -10.79 -10.26 22.94
CA SER A 319 -11.99 -9.44 22.73
C SER A 319 -12.72 -9.70 21.41
N ASN A 320 -12.05 -10.36 20.47
CA ASN A 320 -12.62 -10.78 19.19
C ASN A 320 -12.68 -12.32 19.07
N LEU A 321 -12.48 -13.06 20.18
CA LEU A 321 -12.72 -14.49 20.25
C LEU A 321 -14.24 -14.73 20.20
N PRO A 322 -14.76 -15.51 19.23
CA PRO A 322 -16.18 -15.85 19.18
C PRO A 322 -16.62 -16.59 20.45
N GLU A 323 -17.83 -16.32 20.95
CA GLU A 323 -18.36 -17.01 22.13
C GLU A 323 -18.35 -18.54 21.94
N GLY A 324 -17.57 -19.24 22.77
CA GLY A 324 -17.43 -20.70 22.74
C GLY A 324 -16.27 -21.24 21.89
N ALA A 325 -15.45 -20.38 21.28
CA ALA A 325 -14.20 -20.77 20.63
C ALA A 325 -13.02 -20.76 21.63
N VAL A 326 -12.01 -21.59 21.37
CA VAL A 326 -10.77 -21.70 22.16
C VAL A 326 -9.60 -21.24 21.30
N ALA A 327 -8.72 -20.39 21.84
CA ALA A 327 -7.51 -19.98 21.13
C ALA A 327 -6.43 -21.06 21.31
N LEU A 328 -5.62 -21.32 20.28
CA LEU A 328 -4.57 -22.34 20.31
C LEU A 328 -3.22 -21.71 20.02
N ASP A 329 -2.26 -21.98 20.90
CA ASP A 329 -0.84 -21.72 20.66
C ASP A 329 -0.28 -22.83 19.75
N LEU A 330 0.27 -22.45 18.60
CA LEU A 330 0.70 -23.43 17.60
C LEU A 330 2.11 -23.99 17.83
N GLU A 331 2.91 -23.37 18.68
CA GLU A 331 4.26 -23.86 18.99
C GLU A 331 4.20 -24.95 20.06
N THR A 332 3.29 -24.77 21.02
CA THR A 332 3.11 -25.68 22.16
C THR A 332 1.91 -26.61 21.99
N GLY A 333 0.93 -26.24 21.15
CA GLY A 333 -0.37 -26.88 21.07
C GLY A 333 -1.29 -26.57 22.27
N ALA A 334 -0.94 -25.57 23.07
CA ALA A 334 -1.68 -25.24 24.29
C ALA A 334 -2.98 -24.49 23.96
N GLU A 335 -4.06 -24.90 24.61
CA GLU A 335 -5.35 -24.19 24.59
C GLU A 335 -5.29 -22.98 25.53
N ILE A 336 -5.67 -21.81 25.03
CA ILE A 336 -5.68 -20.54 25.75
C ILE A 336 -7.13 -20.14 25.97
N ASP A 337 -7.59 -20.29 27.22
CA ASP A 337 -8.95 -20.00 27.65
C ASP A 337 -9.07 -18.66 28.38
N SER A 338 -7.95 -18.09 28.84
CA SER A 338 -7.93 -16.81 29.54
C SER A 338 -6.72 -15.93 29.18
N PRO A 339 -6.80 -14.60 29.42
CA PRO A 339 -5.67 -13.70 29.23
C PRO A 339 -4.47 -14.02 30.13
N GLU A 340 -4.71 -14.63 31.30
CA GLU A 340 -3.66 -15.02 32.26
C GLU A 340 -2.81 -16.18 31.69
N ASP A 341 -3.43 -17.15 31.02
CA ASP A 341 -2.72 -18.27 30.37
C ASP A 341 -1.78 -17.79 29.25
N LEU A 342 -2.15 -16.71 28.55
CA LEU A 342 -1.32 -16.08 27.51
C LEU A 342 -0.14 -15.30 28.11
N GLU A 343 -0.28 -14.72 29.30
CA GLU A 343 0.82 -14.05 30.00
C GLU A 343 1.86 -15.07 30.49
N GLU A 344 1.43 -16.18 31.08
CA GLU A 344 2.34 -17.25 31.55
C GLU A 344 3.15 -17.88 30.40
N LEU A 345 2.51 -18.19 29.26
CA LEU A 345 3.20 -18.70 28.09
C LEU A 345 4.24 -17.72 27.53
N ARG A 346 3.97 -16.42 27.58
CA ARG A 346 4.92 -15.39 27.12
C ARG A 346 6.14 -15.30 28.01
N GLU A 347 5.97 -15.40 29.32
CA GLU A 347 7.10 -15.44 30.25
C GLU A 347 7.99 -16.66 29.98
N GLU A 348 7.40 -17.85 29.76
CA GLU A 348 8.15 -19.06 29.40
C GLU A 348 8.89 -18.91 28.06
N GLN A 349 8.26 -18.30 27.06
CA GLN A 349 8.89 -18.08 25.75
C GLN A 349 10.02 -17.03 25.79
N GLU A 350 9.85 -15.97 26.58
CA GLU A 350 10.91 -14.97 26.79
C GLU A 350 12.12 -15.58 27.50
N GLU A 351 11.89 -16.47 28.47
CA GLU A 351 12.96 -17.21 29.15
C GLU A 351 13.69 -18.17 28.18
N LEU A 352 12.94 -18.91 27.36
CA LEU A 352 13.50 -19.80 26.33
C LEU A 352 14.27 -19.04 25.23
N ALA A 353 13.80 -17.85 24.85
CA ALA A 353 14.48 -17.00 23.88
C ALA A 353 15.79 -16.43 24.46
N ALA A 354 15.78 -16.00 25.73
CA ALA A 354 16.96 -15.55 26.43
C ALA A 354 18.00 -16.67 26.59
N ASP A 355 17.56 -17.90 26.85
CA ASP A 355 18.43 -19.08 26.92
C ASP A 355 19.04 -19.45 25.57
N ARG A 356 18.28 -19.33 24.46
CA ARG A 356 18.80 -19.52 23.10
C ARG A 356 19.83 -18.45 22.73
N GLU A 357 19.61 -17.20 23.14
CA GLU A 357 20.53 -16.08 22.91
C GLU A 357 21.81 -16.22 23.76
N ALA A 358 21.72 -16.78 24.97
CA ALA A 358 22.86 -17.13 25.81
C ALA A 358 23.65 -18.35 25.31
N ALA A 359 23.03 -19.23 24.51
CA ALA A 359 23.62 -20.47 24.00
C ALA A 359 24.34 -20.30 22.64
N ASP A 360 24.41 -19.10 22.06
CA ASP A 360 25.17 -18.79 20.85
C ASP A 360 26.47 -18.03 21.18
N PRO A 361 27.60 -18.72 21.48
CA PRO A 361 28.88 -18.07 21.64
C PRO A 361 29.52 -17.85 20.26
N ALA A 362 29.15 -16.75 19.61
CA ALA A 362 29.93 -16.24 18.50
C ALA A 362 31.21 -15.56 19.03
N GLU A 363 32.34 -16.21 18.71
CA GLU A 363 33.71 -15.65 18.60
C GLU A 363 34.45 -15.26 19.90
N ASP A 364 35.09 -16.25 20.52
CA ASP A 364 36.43 -16.04 21.12
C ASP A 364 37.45 -16.77 20.23
N GLU A 365 38.27 -15.98 19.52
CA GLU A 365 39.42 -16.44 18.75
C GLU A 365 40.43 -17.15 19.68
N ASP A 366 40.67 -18.45 19.45
CA ASP A 366 41.84 -19.14 19.99
C ASP A 366 43.01 -18.98 18.99
N PRO A 367 44.10 -18.25 19.31
CA PRO A 367 45.16 -17.96 18.35
C PRO A 367 46.16 -19.12 18.14
N GLU A 368 45.96 -20.30 18.73
CA GLU A 368 46.91 -21.41 18.63
C GLU A 368 46.28 -22.74 18.18
N ALA A 369 45.87 -22.83 16.90
CA ALA A 369 45.67 -24.12 16.25
C ALA A 369 46.36 -24.18 14.87
N PRO A 370 47.24 -25.16 14.61
CA PRO A 370 47.98 -25.25 13.35
C PRO A 370 47.10 -25.74 12.19
N PRO A 371 47.47 -25.45 10.92
CA PRO A 371 46.63 -25.72 9.77
C PRO A 371 46.48 -27.22 9.55
N ARG A 372 45.25 -27.68 9.30
CA ARG A 372 44.97 -29.03 8.80
C ARG A 372 45.10 -29.03 7.28
N ASP A 373 45.92 -29.97 6.80
CA ASP A 373 46.15 -30.32 5.39
C ASP A 373 44.87 -30.72 4.64
#